data_AF-A0A7Y3AJR3-F1
#
_entry.id   AF-A0A7Y3AJR3-F1
#
_cell.length_a   1.000
_cell.length_b   1.000
_cell.length_c   1.000
_cell.angle_alpha   90.00
_cell.angle_beta   90.00
_cell.angle_gamma   90.00
#
_symmetry.space_group_name_H-M   'P 1'
#
loop_
_entity.id
_entity.type
_entity.pdbx_description
1 polymer ?
#
loop_
_entity_poly.entity_id
_entity_poly.type
_entity_poly.pdbx_seq_one_letter_code
_entity_poly.pdbx_strand_id
1 'polypeptide(L)'
;ELYKEQITKAQLVANPGCYPTSIILGLAPLIKSALIDASSIIADSKSGTSGAGRTTSVSSLFCEVTDGFRAYKVGGVHRHIPEIEQELGAVAGKSITLSFTPHLLPVSRGILSTIYANLLQDLSEQQLIEYYQEMYANQPFVRLLSKGQQPATQYVRGSNLCDIGITLDTRTKRVIITSALDNIVKGASGQAVQNMNLMCGFPENAGLEQAPFFP
;
A
#
# COMPACT_ATOMS: atom_id res chain seq x y z
N GLU A 1 8.20 8.71 1.81
CA GLU A 1 8.99 7.45 1.90
C GLU A 1 9.97 7.25 0.74
N LEU A 2 9.54 7.24 -0.53
CA LEU A 2 10.42 6.93 -1.67
C LEU A 2 11.11 8.15 -2.31
N TYR A 3 10.37 9.25 -2.46
CA TYR A 3 10.82 10.43 -3.22
C TYR A 3 10.95 11.70 -2.36
N LYS A 4 11.26 11.55 -1.06
CA LYS A 4 11.25 12.65 -0.10
C LYS A 4 12.11 13.83 -0.56
N GLU A 5 13.30 13.57 -1.06
CA GLU A 5 14.23 14.60 -1.53
C GLU A 5 13.73 15.34 -2.78
N GLN A 6 13.13 14.60 -3.73
CA GLN A 6 12.57 15.17 -4.95
C GLN A 6 11.33 16.00 -4.64
N ILE A 7 10.44 15.50 -3.79
CA ILE A 7 9.21 16.19 -3.35
C ILE A 7 9.55 17.51 -2.66
N THR A 8 10.57 17.53 -1.80
CA THR A 8 11.00 18.75 -1.08
C THR A 8 11.35 19.91 -2.04
N LYS A 9 11.80 19.61 -3.26
CA LYS A 9 12.22 20.60 -4.26
C LYS A 9 11.16 20.82 -5.36
N ALA A 10 10.06 20.06 -5.34
CA ALA A 10 9.07 20.08 -6.40
C ALA A 10 8.15 21.32 -6.27
N GLN A 11 7.72 21.86 -7.41
CA GLN A 11 6.67 22.89 -7.45
C GLN A 11 5.27 22.28 -7.63
N LEU A 12 5.21 21.06 -8.15
CA LEU A 12 3.98 20.31 -8.39
C LEU A 12 4.25 18.84 -8.08
N VAL A 13 3.41 18.25 -7.25
CA VAL A 13 3.46 16.83 -6.91
C VAL A 13 2.14 16.19 -7.29
N ALA A 14 2.21 15.13 -8.09
CA ALA A 14 1.08 14.24 -8.29
C ALA A 14 0.97 13.32 -7.07
N ASN A 15 -0.03 13.53 -6.23
CA ASN A 15 -0.26 12.66 -5.09
C ASN A 15 -0.73 11.28 -5.57
N PRO A 16 -0.13 10.17 -5.11
CA PRO A 16 -0.40 8.86 -5.68
C PRO A 16 -1.77 8.32 -5.25
N GLY A 17 -2.23 7.29 -5.96
CA GLY A 17 -3.46 6.59 -5.67
C GLY A 17 -3.39 5.74 -4.40
N CYS A 18 -4.58 5.42 -3.86
CA CYS A 18 -4.71 4.70 -2.60
C CYS A 18 -4.19 3.25 -2.63
N TYR A 19 -4.51 2.47 -3.68
CA TYR A 19 -3.94 1.13 -3.88
C TYR A 19 -2.46 1.16 -4.27
N PRO A 20 -2.00 2.04 -5.19
CA PRO A 20 -0.58 2.22 -5.44
C PRO A 20 0.22 2.41 -4.17
N THR A 21 -0.24 3.28 -3.26
CA THR A 21 0.44 3.53 -1.99
C THR A 21 0.63 2.24 -1.17
N SER A 22 -0.42 1.44 -0.97
CA SER A 22 -0.31 0.20 -0.18
C SER A 22 0.57 -0.85 -0.85
N ILE A 23 0.49 -0.98 -2.18
CA ILE A 23 1.23 -1.98 -2.95
C ILE A 23 2.71 -1.61 -3.08
N ILE A 24 3.00 -0.35 -3.41
CA ILE A 24 4.37 0.15 -3.61
C ILE A 24 5.12 0.12 -2.29
N LEU A 25 4.54 0.61 -1.19
CA LEU A 25 5.18 0.51 0.13
C LEU A 25 5.41 -0.96 0.54
N GLY A 26 4.46 -1.84 0.21
CA GLY A 26 4.61 -3.27 0.42
C GLY A 26 5.77 -3.87 -0.36
N LEU A 27 5.96 -3.55 -1.65
CA LEU A 27 6.93 -4.21 -2.53
C LEU A 27 8.31 -3.54 -2.59
N ALA A 28 8.42 -2.25 -2.30
CA ALA A 28 9.62 -1.49 -2.58
C ALA A 28 10.91 -2.07 -1.98
N PRO A 29 10.96 -2.56 -0.72
CA PRO A 29 12.18 -3.15 -0.17
C PRO A 29 12.69 -4.37 -0.95
N LEU A 30 11.78 -5.24 -1.38
CA LEU A 30 12.14 -6.48 -2.09
C LEU A 30 12.47 -6.22 -3.56
N ILE A 31 11.79 -5.26 -4.20
CA ILE A 31 12.09 -4.85 -5.57
C ILE A 31 13.44 -4.15 -5.65
N LYS A 32 13.70 -3.20 -4.74
CA LYS A 32 14.97 -2.46 -4.67
C LYS A 32 16.16 -3.41 -4.46
N SER A 33 15.95 -4.47 -3.70
CA SER A 33 16.98 -5.47 -3.37
C SER A 33 17.03 -6.63 -4.36
N ALA A 34 16.22 -6.60 -5.43
CA ALA A 34 16.13 -7.64 -6.46
C ALA A 34 15.89 -9.06 -5.91
N LEU A 35 15.07 -9.19 -4.85
CA LEU A 35 14.87 -10.45 -4.11
C LEU A 35 13.71 -11.31 -4.63
N ILE A 36 12.83 -10.71 -5.43
CA ILE A 36 11.60 -11.35 -5.93
C ILE A 36 11.54 -11.37 -7.45
N ASP A 37 10.91 -12.41 -7.98
CA ASP A 37 10.57 -12.49 -9.40
C ASP A 37 9.42 -11.53 -9.71
N ALA A 38 9.74 -10.45 -10.42
CA ALA A 38 8.76 -9.42 -10.77
C ALA A 38 7.59 -9.95 -11.62
N SER A 39 7.78 -11.02 -12.39
CA SER A 39 6.72 -11.61 -13.21
C SER A 39 5.69 -12.40 -12.39
N SER A 40 6.03 -12.74 -11.15
CA SER A 40 5.19 -13.51 -10.23
C SER A 40 4.32 -12.66 -9.31
N ILE A 41 4.40 -11.32 -9.44
CA ILE A 41 3.71 -10.40 -8.53
C ILE A 41 2.20 -10.47 -8.74
N ILE A 42 1.50 -10.78 -7.65
CA ILE A 42 0.03 -10.72 -7.58
C ILE A 42 -0.34 -9.82 -6.40
N ALA A 43 -1.11 -8.76 -6.66
CA ALA A 43 -1.67 -7.88 -5.65
C ALA A 43 -3.20 -8.06 -5.58
N ASP A 44 -3.67 -8.75 -4.56
CA ASP A 44 -5.09 -8.90 -4.25
C ASP A 44 -5.46 -7.90 -3.15
N SER A 45 -6.15 -6.82 -3.54
CA SER A 45 -6.40 -5.68 -2.64
C SER A 45 -7.88 -5.48 -2.34
N LYS A 46 -8.18 -5.08 -1.12
CA LYS A 46 -9.54 -4.91 -0.60
C LYS A 46 -9.69 -3.49 -0.10
N SER A 47 -10.73 -2.75 -0.49
CA SER A 47 -10.97 -1.36 -0.07
C SER A 47 -12.38 -1.15 0.44
N GLY A 48 -12.53 -0.30 1.44
CA GLY A 48 -13.81 0.28 1.82
C GLY A 48 -14.43 1.14 0.73
N THR A 49 -15.74 1.36 0.82
CA THR A 49 -16.57 2.00 -0.21
C THR A 49 -16.25 3.47 -0.46
N SER A 50 -15.66 4.17 0.52
CA SER A 50 -15.28 5.59 0.35
C SER A 50 -14.31 5.85 -0.80
N GLY A 51 -13.56 4.83 -1.25
CA GLY A 51 -12.70 4.93 -2.43
C GLY A 51 -13.45 5.18 -3.73
N ALA A 52 -14.76 4.87 -3.80
CA ALA A 52 -15.61 5.18 -4.94
C ALA A 52 -16.04 6.66 -5.01
N GLY A 53 -15.81 7.43 -3.94
CA GLY A 53 -16.24 8.82 -3.83
C GLY A 53 -17.68 9.00 -3.36
N ARG A 54 -18.18 10.24 -3.46
CA ARG A 54 -19.53 10.64 -3.00
C ARG A 54 -20.58 10.68 -4.13
N THR A 55 -20.16 10.43 -5.37
CA THR A 55 -21.07 10.40 -6.53
C THR A 55 -22.05 9.24 -6.38
N THR A 56 -23.33 9.49 -6.59
CA THR A 56 -24.36 8.46 -6.50
C THR A 56 -24.22 7.45 -7.65
N SER A 57 -24.08 6.17 -7.33
CA SER A 57 -24.28 5.05 -8.25
C SER A 57 -25.09 3.96 -7.57
N VAL A 58 -25.88 3.21 -8.34
CA VAL A 58 -26.61 2.05 -7.79
C VAL A 58 -25.64 1.10 -7.09
N SER A 59 -24.50 0.82 -7.73
CA SER A 59 -23.45 -0.05 -7.17
C SER A 59 -22.85 0.42 -5.84
N SER A 60 -23.02 1.69 -5.44
CA SER A 60 -22.53 2.22 -4.16
C SER A 60 -23.64 2.45 -3.13
N LEU A 61 -24.89 2.10 -3.43
CA LEU A 61 -25.98 2.20 -2.46
C LEU A 61 -25.74 1.25 -1.28
N PHE A 62 -26.22 1.64 -0.10
CA PHE A 62 -25.99 0.87 1.13
C PHE A 62 -26.40 -0.60 1.00
N CYS A 63 -27.60 -0.87 0.48
CA CYS A 63 -28.10 -2.24 0.29
C CYS A 63 -27.39 -3.02 -0.83
N GLU A 64 -26.68 -2.33 -1.73
CA GLU A 64 -25.92 -2.96 -2.81
C GLU A 64 -24.48 -3.31 -2.39
N VAL A 65 -24.05 -2.85 -1.21
CA VAL A 65 -22.68 -2.99 -0.71
C VAL A 65 -22.65 -3.78 0.60
N THR A 66 -23.58 -3.50 1.52
CA THR A 66 -23.66 -4.15 2.82
C THR A 66 -23.89 -5.65 2.68
N ASP A 67 -23.31 -6.44 3.58
CA ASP A 67 -23.35 -7.92 3.61
C ASP A 67 -22.75 -8.62 2.38
N GLY A 68 -22.11 -7.86 1.48
CA GLY A 68 -21.49 -8.36 0.27
C GLY A 68 -19.99 -8.07 0.19
N PHE A 69 -19.28 -8.89 -0.58
CA PHE A 69 -17.88 -8.68 -0.94
C PHE A 69 -17.68 -9.10 -2.40
N ARG A 70 -17.10 -8.23 -3.23
CA ARG A 70 -16.96 -8.50 -4.66
C ARG A 70 -15.70 -7.91 -5.27
N ALA A 71 -15.14 -8.62 -6.24
CA ALA A 71 -14.10 -8.08 -7.11
C ALA A 71 -14.69 -7.06 -8.10
N TYR A 72 -13.87 -6.13 -8.57
CA TYR A 72 -14.24 -5.20 -9.63
C TYR A 72 -13.04 -4.85 -10.51
N LYS A 73 -13.27 -4.43 -11.76
CA LYS A 73 -12.20 -3.98 -12.69
C LYS A 73 -11.02 -4.97 -12.78
N VAL A 74 -11.36 -6.25 -12.81
CA VAL A 74 -10.42 -7.39 -12.88
C VAL A 74 -9.86 -7.53 -14.30
N GLY A 75 -8.68 -8.13 -14.44
CA GLY A 75 -8.12 -8.48 -15.75
C GLY A 75 -7.38 -7.33 -16.43
N GLY A 76 -6.61 -6.56 -15.67
CA GLY A 76 -5.71 -5.54 -16.25
C GLY A 76 -6.37 -4.19 -16.56
N VAL A 77 -7.65 -3.99 -16.20
CA VAL A 77 -8.41 -2.79 -16.61
C VAL A 77 -8.49 -1.70 -15.54
N HIS A 78 -7.92 -1.92 -14.34
CA HIS A 78 -7.95 -0.91 -13.29
C HIS A 78 -6.89 0.17 -13.55
N ARG A 79 -7.29 1.45 -13.47
CA ARG A 79 -6.45 2.62 -13.79
C ARG A 79 -5.17 2.78 -12.96
N HIS A 80 -5.11 2.15 -11.78
CA HIS A 80 -3.92 2.18 -10.93
C HIS A 80 -2.81 1.21 -11.38
N ILE A 81 -3.08 0.30 -12.32
CA ILE A 81 -2.08 -0.67 -12.77
C ILE A 81 -0.86 0.02 -13.40
N PRO A 82 -1.02 0.93 -14.40
CA PRO A 82 0.10 1.69 -14.94
C PRO A 82 0.90 2.48 -13.89
N GLU A 83 0.23 3.03 -12.87
CA GLU A 83 0.91 3.76 -11.79
C GLU A 83 1.78 2.82 -10.94
N ILE A 84 1.24 1.66 -10.55
CA ILE A 84 1.99 0.64 -9.78
C ILE A 84 3.20 0.15 -10.59
N GLU A 85 2.99 -0.18 -11.87
CA GLU A 85 4.04 -0.68 -12.76
C GLU A 85 5.12 0.37 -13.02
N GLN A 86 4.73 1.64 -13.21
CA GLN A 86 5.65 2.76 -13.37
C GLN A 86 6.56 2.90 -12.15
N GLU A 87 5.98 2.98 -10.95
CA GLU A 87 6.74 3.25 -9.73
C GLU A 87 7.60 2.07 -9.32
N LEU A 88 7.08 0.84 -9.39
CA LEU A 88 7.88 -0.35 -9.12
C LEU A 88 8.98 -0.51 -10.18
N GLY A 89 8.69 -0.20 -11.44
CA GLY A 89 9.67 -0.28 -12.52
C GLY A 89 10.80 0.73 -12.35
N ALA A 90 10.50 1.94 -11.87
CA ALA A 90 11.50 2.95 -11.51
C ALA A 90 12.41 2.47 -10.37
N VAL A 91 11.83 1.84 -9.33
CA VAL A 91 12.62 1.24 -8.23
C VAL A 91 13.48 0.06 -8.72
N ALA A 92 12.97 -0.73 -9.66
CA ALA A 92 13.67 -1.91 -10.19
C ALA A 92 14.71 -1.60 -11.26
N GLY A 93 14.67 -0.41 -11.87
CA GLY A 93 15.44 -0.08 -13.06
C GLY A 93 15.05 -0.87 -14.32
N LYS A 94 13.85 -1.48 -14.34
CA LYS A 94 13.34 -2.29 -15.46
C LYS A 94 11.81 -2.30 -15.45
N SER A 95 11.18 -2.62 -16.59
CA SER A 95 9.73 -2.77 -16.67
C SER A 95 9.23 -3.88 -15.74
N ILE A 96 8.12 -3.61 -15.05
CA ILE A 96 7.41 -4.58 -14.22
C ILE A 96 5.99 -4.74 -14.76
N THR A 97 5.48 -5.97 -14.68
CA THR A 97 4.09 -6.29 -14.94
C THR A 97 3.56 -7.06 -13.74
N LEU A 98 2.35 -6.74 -13.27
CA LEU A 98 1.72 -7.46 -12.16
C LEU A 98 0.28 -7.85 -12.45
N SER A 99 -0.20 -8.87 -11.75
CA SER A 99 -1.63 -9.14 -11.63
C SER A 99 -2.21 -8.32 -10.48
N PHE A 100 -3.24 -7.52 -10.74
CA PHE A 100 -3.92 -6.72 -9.73
C PHE A 100 -5.44 -6.93 -9.78
N THR A 101 -6.01 -7.28 -8.63
CA THR A 101 -7.46 -7.48 -8.47
C THR A 101 -7.94 -6.71 -7.24
N PRO A 102 -8.71 -5.61 -7.43
CA PRO A 102 -9.33 -4.92 -6.33
C PRO A 102 -10.70 -5.52 -5.98
N HIS A 103 -11.01 -5.47 -4.70
CA HIS A 103 -12.28 -5.89 -4.13
C HIS A 103 -12.90 -4.79 -3.30
N LEU A 104 -14.22 -4.67 -3.38
CA LEU A 104 -15.03 -3.74 -2.61
C LEU A 104 -15.50 -4.44 -1.33
N LEU A 105 -15.14 -3.88 -0.18
CA LEU A 105 -15.55 -4.34 1.15
C LEU A 105 -16.86 -3.66 1.60
N PRO A 106 -17.65 -4.34 2.45
CA PRO A 106 -18.84 -3.78 3.10
C PRO A 106 -18.49 -2.90 4.30
N VAL A 107 -17.45 -2.06 4.18
CA VAL A 107 -17.02 -1.11 5.21
C VAL A 107 -16.70 0.25 4.58
N SER A 108 -16.76 1.32 5.37
CA SER A 108 -16.58 2.68 4.83
C SER A 108 -15.13 3.00 4.45
N ARG A 109 -14.14 2.58 5.25
CA ARG A 109 -12.73 2.98 5.11
C ARG A 109 -11.78 1.79 5.27
N GLY A 110 -10.56 1.99 4.76
CA GLY A 110 -9.44 1.08 4.88
C GLY A 110 -9.13 0.38 3.56
N ILE A 111 -7.84 0.16 3.32
CA ILE A 111 -7.31 -0.75 2.31
C ILE A 111 -6.49 -1.84 3.00
N LEU A 112 -6.63 -3.08 2.54
CA LEU A 112 -5.69 -4.16 2.80
C LEU A 112 -5.23 -4.74 1.46
N SER A 113 -3.94 -4.64 1.16
CA SER A 113 -3.31 -5.32 0.02
C SER A 113 -2.63 -6.58 0.50
N THR A 114 -3.00 -7.73 -0.08
CA THR A 114 -2.26 -8.99 0.07
C THR A 114 -1.48 -9.22 -1.20
N ILE A 115 -0.16 -9.24 -1.09
CA ILE A 115 0.76 -9.25 -2.22
C ILE A 115 1.58 -10.52 -2.15
N TYR A 116 1.68 -11.21 -3.28
CA TYR A 116 2.38 -12.46 -3.43
C TYR A 116 3.52 -12.28 -4.43
N ALA A 117 4.69 -12.83 -4.12
CA ALA A 117 5.78 -12.94 -5.08
C ALA A 117 6.66 -14.15 -4.76
N ASN A 118 7.25 -14.76 -5.78
CA ASN A 118 8.23 -15.82 -5.62
C ASN A 118 9.59 -15.20 -5.26
N LEU A 119 10.31 -15.81 -4.31
CA LEU A 119 11.69 -15.42 -4.03
C LEU A 119 12.64 -15.93 -5.11
N LEU A 120 13.63 -15.12 -5.46
CA LEU A 120 14.72 -15.51 -6.38
C LEU A 120 15.85 -16.27 -5.68
N GLN A 121 15.92 -16.18 -4.36
CA GLN A 121 16.93 -16.84 -3.53
C GLN A 121 16.32 -17.31 -2.21
N ASP A 122 16.94 -18.32 -1.60
CA ASP A 122 16.48 -18.87 -0.33
C ASP A 122 16.82 -17.89 0.82
N LEU A 123 15.80 -17.20 1.33
CA LEU A 123 15.88 -16.30 2.47
C LEU A 123 15.01 -16.80 3.60
N SER A 124 15.42 -16.53 4.83
CA SER A 124 14.54 -16.65 5.99
C SER A 124 13.59 -15.46 6.07
N GLU A 125 12.45 -15.66 6.72
CA GLU A 125 11.50 -14.58 7.00
C GLU A 125 12.12 -13.43 7.83
N GLN A 126 13.07 -13.77 8.71
CA GLN A 126 13.78 -12.77 9.51
C GLN A 126 14.65 -11.88 8.63
N GLN A 127 15.39 -12.45 7.67
CA GLN A 127 16.15 -11.67 6.69
C GLN A 127 15.25 -10.77 5.86
N LEU A 128 14.07 -11.26 5.44
CA LEU A 128 13.09 -10.42 4.74
C LEU A 128 12.68 -9.21 5.61
N ILE A 129 12.36 -9.43 6.89
CA ILE A 129 12.00 -8.35 7.83
C ILE A 129 13.13 -7.32 7.97
N GLU A 130 14.39 -7.76 8.00
CA GLU A 130 15.58 -6.88 8.09
C GLU A 130 15.66 -5.92 6.90
N TYR A 131 15.41 -6.38 5.66
CA TYR A 131 15.35 -5.48 4.49
C TYR A 131 14.28 -4.39 4.61
N TYR A 132 13.13 -4.71 5.21
CA TYR A 132 12.09 -3.71 5.46
C TYR A 132 12.50 -2.75 6.57
N GLN A 133 13.11 -3.25 7.65
CA GLN A 133 13.58 -2.43 8.77
C GLN A 133 14.62 -1.43 8.29
N GLU A 134 15.57 -1.85 7.46
CA GLU A 134 16.59 -0.98 6.88
C GLU A 134 15.94 0.15 6.05
N MET A 135 15.01 -0.20 5.15
CA MET A 135 14.37 0.79 4.28
C MET A 135 13.45 1.76 5.04
N TYR A 136 12.76 1.29 6.08
CA TYR A 136 11.72 2.05 6.79
C TYR A 136 12.15 2.59 8.17
N ALA A 137 13.40 2.38 8.61
CA ALA A 137 13.89 2.76 9.94
C ALA A 137 13.58 4.21 10.34
N ASN A 138 13.61 5.15 9.38
CA ASN A 138 13.41 6.57 9.62
C ASN A 138 12.12 7.10 8.96
N GLN A 139 11.15 6.23 8.66
CA GLN A 139 9.90 6.61 8.03
C GLN A 139 8.78 6.68 9.09
N PRO A 140 8.24 7.88 9.40
CA PRO A 140 7.33 8.06 10.54
C PRO A 140 5.98 7.37 10.38
N PHE A 141 5.60 7.06 9.13
CA PHE A 141 4.26 6.58 8.79
C PHE A 141 4.22 5.13 8.32
N VAL A 142 5.34 4.41 8.31
CA VAL A 142 5.38 2.99 7.99
C VAL A 142 5.71 2.20 9.24
N ARG A 143 4.79 1.34 9.69
CA ARG A 143 5.00 0.46 10.83
C ARG A 143 5.16 -0.97 10.36
N LEU A 144 6.30 -1.57 10.66
CA LEU A 144 6.51 -3.00 10.46
C LEU A 144 5.96 -3.75 11.66
N LEU A 145 5.06 -4.69 11.40
CA LEU A 145 4.52 -5.55 12.44
C LEU A 145 5.52 -6.64 12.79
N SER A 146 5.45 -7.12 14.03
CA SER A 146 6.32 -8.20 14.48
C SER A 146 6.02 -9.49 13.73
N LYS A 147 7.01 -10.38 13.65
CA LYS A 147 6.87 -11.71 13.04
C LYS A 147 5.59 -12.42 13.54
N GLY A 148 4.78 -12.92 12.60
CA GLY A 148 3.51 -13.60 12.88
C GLY A 148 2.29 -12.68 13.08
N GLN A 149 2.48 -11.36 13.19
CA GLN A 149 1.38 -10.40 13.21
C GLN A 149 0.98 -9.98 11.79
N GLN A 150 -0.29 -9.65 11.62
CA GLN A 150 -0.85 -9.23 10.34
C GLN A 150 -1.58 -7.88 10.49
N PRO A 151 -1.46 -6.97 9.50
CA PRO A 151 -2.20 -5.72 9.50
C PRO A 151 -3.71 -5.95 9.44
N ALA A 152 -4.45 -5.05 10.07
CA ALA A 152 -5.90 -4.97 9.95
C ALA A 152 -6.30 -3.52 9.71
N THR A 153 -7.26 -3.29 8.82
CA THR A 153 -7.70 -1.95 8.42
C THR A 153 -8.19 -1.10 9.60
N GLN A 154 -8.80 -1.73 10.60
CA GLN A 154 -9.26 -1.07 11.82
C GLN A 154 -8.14 -0.44 12.67
N TYR A 155 -6.90 -0.95 12.59
CA TYR A 155 -5.76 -0.45 13.39
C TYR A 155 -5.01 0.72 12.75
N VAL A 156 -5.41 1.12 11.54
CA VAL A 156 -4.86 2.27 10.81
C VAL A 156 -5.93 3.30 10.46
N ARG A 157 -7.21 2.99 10.73
CA ARG A 157 -8.36 3.82 10.41
C ARG A 157 -8.21 5.23 10.98
N GLY A 158 -8.39 6.26 10.14
CA GLY A 158 -8.30 7.66 10.52
C GLY A 158 -6.87 8.19 10.73
N SER A 159 -5.83 7.36 10.56
CA SER A 159 -4.43 7.75 10.73
C SER A 159 -3.69 7.83 9.38
N ASN A 160 -2.53 8.49 9.38
CA ASN A 160 -1.63 8.51 8.22
C ASN A 160 -0.69 7.29 8.16
N LEU A 161 -0.95 6.25 8.98
CA LEU A 161 -0.08 5.07 9.09
C LEU A 161 -0.34 4.07 7.95
N CYS A 162 0.72 3.37 7.58
CA CYS A 162 0.69 2.14 6.79
C CYS A 162 1.36 1.02 7.59
N ASP A 163 0.59 -0.01 7.93
CA ASP A 163 1.09 -1.18 8.63
C ASP A 163 1.47 -2.26 7.61
N ILE A 164 2.64 -2.88 7.78
CA ILE A 164 3.15 -3.93 6.88
C ILE A 164 3.50 -5.18 7.68
N GLY A 165 2.97 -6.33 7.25
CA GLY A 165 3.35 -7.66 7.73
C GLY A 165 4.03 -8.46 6.62
N ILE A 166 5.01 -9.28 6.99
CA ILE A 166 5.78 -10.13 6.08
C ILE A 166 5.68 -11.58 6.54
N THR A 167 5.38 -12.47 5.60
CA THR A 167 5.30 -13.90 5.87
C THR A 167 5.93 -14.68 4.74
N LEU A 168 6.74 -15.69 5.05
CA LEU A 168 7.32 -16.59 4.06
C LEU A 168 6.59 -17.95 4.10
N ASP A 169 5.90 -18.29 3.02
CA ASP A 169 5.44 -19.67 2.80
C ASP A 169 6.60 -20.51 2.24
N THR A 170 7.26 -21.26 3.11
CA THR A 170 8.40 -22.12 2.75
C THR A 170 8.01 -23.28 1.84
N ARG A 171 6.74 -23.73 1.86
CA ARG A 171 6.26 -24.83 1.02
C ARG A 171 6.12 -24.40 -0.44
N THR A 172 5.81 -23.13 -0.69
CA THR A 172 5.65 -22.57 -2.03
C THR A 172 6.77 -21.62 -2.45
N LYS A 173 7.77 -21.40 -1.58
CA LYS A 173 8.85 -20.41 -1.75
C LYS A 173 8.33 -19.02 -2.10
N ARG A 174 7.24 -18.62 -1.45
CA ARG A 174 6.50 -17.38 -1.73
C ARG A 174 6.53 -16.45 -0.54
N VAL A 175 6.96 -15.22 -0.77
CA VAL A 175 6.74 -14.15 0.19
C VAL A 175 5.30 -13.63 0.03
N ILE A 176 4.64 -13.46 1.16
CA ILE A 176 3.32 -12.88 1.30
C ILE A 176 3.50 -11.60 2.11
N ILE A 177 3.18 -10.47 1.49
CA ILE A 177 3.23 -9.15 2.10
C ILE A 177 1.80 -8.71 2.30
N THR A 178 1.47 -8.27 3.51
CA THR A 178 0.21 -7.62 3.81
C THR A 178 0.49 -6.17 4.14
N SER A 179 -0.25 -5.25 3.53
CA SER A 179 -0.17 -3.83 3.88
C SER A 179 -1.55 -3.24 4.10
N ALA A 180 -1.74 -2.52 5.21
CA ALA A 180 -2.99 -1.84 5.53
C ALA A 180 -2.78 -0.34 5.70
N LEU A 181 -3.71 0.46 5.18
CA LEU A 181 -3.75 1.91 5.37
C LEU A 181 -5.20 2.43 5.37
N ASP A 182 -5.45 3.64 5.87
CA ASP A 182 -6.71 4.33 5.62
C ASP A 182 -6.70 4.93 4.20
N ASN A 183 -7.64 4.48 3.35
CA ASN A 183 -7.70 4.82 1.94
C ASN A 183 -7.96 6.29 1.64
N ILE A 184 -8.48 7.08 2.59
CA ILE A 184 -8.69 8.52 2.42
C ILE A 184 -7.73 9.38 3.23
N VAL A 185 -6.95 8.79 4.15
CA VAL A 185 -5.85 9.48 4.84
C VAL A 185 -4.52 9.16 4.15
N LYS A 186 -3.78 8.13 4.57
CA LYS A 186 -2.51 7.76 3.92
C LYS A 186 -2.68 7.38 2.45
N GLY A 187 -3.83 6.84 2.07
CA GLY A 187 -4.14 6.54 0.67
C GLY A 187 -4.54 7.76 -0.18
N ALA A 188 -4.73 8.93 0.42
CA ALA A 188 -5.12 10.14 -0.30
C ALA A 188 -4.67 11.43 0.42
N SER A 189 -5.55 12.05 1.20
CA SER A 189 -5.37 13.42 1.70
C SER A 189 -4.28 13.57 2.75
N GLY A 190 -4.10 12.58 3.63
CA GLY A 190 -3.01 12.57 4.62
C GLY A 190 -1.64 12.57 3.94
N GLN A 191 -1.49 11.77 2.88
CA GLN A 191 -0.26 11.77 2.08
C GLN A 191 -0.07 13.06 1.28
N ALA A 192 -1.16 13.69 0.82
CA ALA A 192 -1.09 15.00 0.18
C ALA A 192 -0.59 16.08 1.16
N VAL A 193 -1.05 16.05 2.42
CA VAL A 193 -0.55 16.92 3.48
C VAL A 193 0.91 16.59 3.83
N GLN A 194 1.30 15.31 3.85
CA GLN A 194 2.69 14.89 4.05
C GLN A 194 3.60 15.47 2.95
N ASN A 195 3.16 15.42 1.68
CA ASN A 195 3.84 16.03 0.55
C ASN A 195 3.93 17.56 0.69
N MET A 196 2.82 18.22 1.05
CA MET A 196 2.79 19.67 1.31
C MET A 196 3.77 20.07 2.42
N ASN A 197 3.82 19.32 3.52
CA ASN A 197 4.75 19.59 4.62
C ASN A 197 6.20 19.61 4.11
N LEU A 198 6.59 18.62 3.32
CA LEU A 198 7.92 18.56 2.71
C LEU A 198 8.18 19.74 1.77
N MET A 199 7.24 20.06 0.87
CA MET A 199 7.37 21.16 -0.09
C MET A 199 7.47 22.54 0.60
N CYS A 200 6.81 22.72 1.74
CA CYS A 200 6.78 23.97 2.49
C CYS A 200 7.86 24.06 3.59
N GLY A 201 8.69 23.02 3.77
CA GLY A 201 9.73 22.99 4.80
C GLY A 201 9.21 22.80 6.23
N PHE A 202 7.98 22.32 6.41
CA PHE A 202 7.47 21.90 7.71
C PHE A 202 7.98 20.51 8.09
N PRO A 203 7.92 20.13 9.38
CA PRO A 203 8.11 18.74 9.78
C PRO A 203 7.17 17.81 8.99
N GLU A 204 7.70 16.71 8.46
CA GLU A 204 6.94 15.77 7.61
C GLU A 204 5.65 15.28 8.29
N ASN A 205 5.69 15.13 9.62
CA ASN A 205 4.58 14.66 10.45
C ASN A 205 3.61 15.76 10.93
N ALA A 206 3.85 17.04 10.60
CA ALA A 206 3.03 18.14 11.10
C ALA A 206 1.55 17.94 10.74
N GLY A 207 0.69 17.89 11.75
CA GLY A 207 -0.75 17.69 11.58
C GLY A 207 -1.18 16.29 11.13
N LEU A 208 -0.32 15.27 11.25
CA LEU A 208 -0.56 13.91 10.78
C LEU A 208 -0.36 12.81 11.85
N GLU A 209 -0.16 13.21 13.11
CA GLU A 209 0.11 12.31 14.24
C GLU A 209 -1.16 11.82 14.94
N GLN A 210 -2.31 11.88 14.26
CA GLN A 210 -3.55 11.36 14.84
C GLN A 210 -3.44 9.86 15.05
N ALA A 211 -3.73 9.42 16.28
CA ALA A 211 -3.85 8.00 16.58
C ALA A 211 -4.99 7.38 15.76
N PRO A 212 -4.86 6.10 15.37
CA PRO A 212 -5.95 5.37 14.75
C PRO A 212 -7.23 5.42 15.59
N PHE A 213 -8.37 5.64 14.93
CA PHE A 213 -9.68 5.59 15.56
C PHE A 213 -10.15 4.14 15.61
N PHE A 214 -10.13 3.57 16.82
CA PHE A 214 -10.54 2.20 17.10
C PHE A 214 -11.26 2.13 18.47
N PRO A 215 -12.35 1.36 18.62
CA PRO A 215 -13.08 0.65 17.55
C PRO A 215 -13.87 1.57 16.60
#